data_AF-A0A935D4F9-F1
#
_entry.id   AF-A0A935D4F9-F1
#
_cell.length_a   1.000
_cell.length_b   1.000
_cell.length_c   1.000
_cell.angle_alpha   90.00
_cell.angle_beta   90.00
_cell.angle_gamma   90.00
#
_symmetry.space_group_name_H-M   'P 1'
#
loop_
_entity.id
_entity.type
_entity.pdbx_description
1 polymer ?
#
loop_
_entity_poly.entity_id
_entity_poly.type
_entity_poly.pdbx_seq_one_letter_code
_entity_poly.pdbx_strand_id
1 'polypeptide(L)'
;MQHPQGHGQPVQPKKGMSGCLIAVMVLAALVVVGVILVAIGAWRVMSSPEGKKIARVIGEGSKMAEEARTAPGTKELRKAGCQEAMVFDPARMGDLIREIADAGPPKGDPSKEPRMIVCQVGPLGTPPTCDRLAATYVGAAQPTTPFHVTVQTQGGSKPRCAQAYTATGARAATPSAGDEPDEP
;
A
#
# COMPACT_ATOMS: atom_id res chain seq x y z
N MET A 1 34.85 26.13 -86.72
CA MET A 1 33.74 25.17 -86.47
C MET A 1 33.67 24.95 -84.97
N GLN A 2 32.65 25.54 -84.35
CA GLN A 2 32.47 25.60 -82.89
C GLN A 2 31.80 24.31 -82.42
N HIS A 3 32.42 23.59 -81.50
CA HIS A 3 31.81 22.46 -80.80
C HIS A 3 30.95 22.99 -79.62
N PRO A 4 29.74 22.45 -79.39
CA PRO A 4 28.87 22.89 -78.32
C PRO A 4 29.34 22.37 -76.94
N GLN A 5 29.43 23.27 -75.97
CA GLN A 5 29.65 22.91 -74.56
C GLN A 5 28.33 22.43 -73.94
N GLY A 6 28.27 21.16 -73.58
CA GLY A 6 27.18 20.59 -72.79
C GLY A 6 27.34 20.96 -71.31
N HIS A 7 26.34 21.65 -70.76
CA HIS A 7 26.27 21.96 -69.33
C HIS A 7 25.89 20.69 -68.54
N GLY A 8 26.83 20.16 -67.76
CA GLY A 8 26.57 19.11 -66.78
C GLY A 8 25.77 19.66 -65.60
N GLN A 9 24.63 19.01 -65.28
CA GLN A 9 23.89 19.32 -64.07
C GLN A 9 24.69 18.94 -62.81
N PRO A 10 24.76 19.80 -61.79
CA PRO A 10 25.37 19.46 -60.51
C PRO A 10 24.51 18.41 -59.81
N VAL A 11 25.10 17.23 -59.58
CA VAL A 11 24.50 16.15 -58.81
C VAL A 11 24.35 16.64 -57.37
N GLN A 12 23.13 16.95 -56.94
CA GLN A 12 22.84 17.40 -55.57
C GLN A 12 23.36 16.35 -54.57
N PRO A 13 24.19 16.73 -53.59
CA PRO A 13 24.69 15.79 -52.59
C PRO A 13 23.51 15.28 -51.77
N LYS A 14 23.23 13.99 -51.88
CA LYS A 14 22.26 13.31 -51.01
C LYS A 14 22.72 13.52 -49.57
N LYS A 15 21.98 14.35 -48.83
CA LYS A 15 22.18 14.64 -47.42
C LYS A 15 22.06 13.31 -46.66
N GLY A 16 23.21 12.66 -46.44
CA GLY A 16 23.28 11.40 -45.72
C GLY A 16 22.67 11.59 -44.34
N MET A 17 21.63 10.84 -44.02
CA MET A 17 21.07 10.82 -42.68
C MET A 17 22.22 10.42 -41.73
N SER A 18 22.56 11.34 -40.83
CA SER A 18 23.60 11.15 -39.82
C SER A 18 23.41 9.81 -39.12
N GLY A 19 24.47 8.99 -39.00
CA GLY A 19 24.41 7.68 -38.34
C GLY A 19 23.87 7.75 -36.91
N CYS A 20 23.98 8.90 -36.26
CA CYS A 20 23.37 9.16 -34.95
C CYS A 20 21.82 9.08 -35.00
N LEU A 21 21.19 9.58 -36.06
CA LEU A 21 19.74 9.52 -36.24
C LEU A 21 19.26 8.07 -36.40
N ILE A 22 20.02 7.24 -37.11
CA ILE A 22 19.70 5.81 -37.27
C ILE A 22 19.79 5.12 -35.90
N ALA A 23 20.82 5.37 -35.11
CA ALA A 23 20.96 4.81 -33.77
C ALA A 23 19.81 5.21 -32.83
N VAL A 24 19.39 6.47 -32.87
CA VAL A 24 18.24 6.96 -32.08
C VAL A 24 16.95 6.28 -32.50
N MET A 25 16.70 6.12 -33.80
CA MET A 25 15.51 5.41 -34.30
C MET A 25 15.48 3.95 -33.86
N VAL A 26 16.61 3.25 -33.90
CA VAL A 26 16.71 1.85 -33.45
C VAL A 26 16.45 1.75 -31.94
N LEU A 27 17.04 2.63 -31.13
CA LEU A 27 16.80 2.66 -29.68
C LEU A 27 15.33 2.95 -29.36
N ALA A 28 14.73 3.95 -30.02
CA ALA A 28 13.33 4.28 -29.84
C ALA A 28 12.42 3.08 -30.20
N ALA A 29 12.71 2.40 -31.32
CA ALA A 29 11.96 1.21 -31.72
C ALA A 29 12.06 0.08 -30.68
N LEU A 30 13.25 -0.20 -30.15
CA LEU A 30 13.44 -1.23 -29.11
C LEU A 30 12.69 -0.88 -27.82
N VAL A 31 12.70 0.37 -27.39
CA VAL A 31 11.95 0.84 -26.21
C VAL A 31 10.45 0.65 -26.43
N VAL A 32 9.93 1.05 -27.60
CA VAL A 32 8.51 0.89 -27.94
C VAL A 32 8.10 -0.58 -27.94
N VAL A 33 8.91 -1.46 -28.56
CA VAL A 33 8.66 -2.90 -28.55
C VAL A 33 8.66 -3.45 -27.13
N GLY A 34 9.62 -3.03 -26.30
CA GLY A 34 9.68 -3.41 -24.88
C GLY A 34 8.41 -3.03 -24.12
N VAL A 35 7.94 -1.78 -24.28
CA VAL A 35 6.70 -1.30 -23.65
C VAL A 35 5.49 -2.10 -24.13
N ILE A 36 5.39 -2.41 -25.42
CA ILE A 36 4.29 -3.21 -25.98
C ILE A 36 4.30 -4.62 -25.39
N LEU A 37 5.46 -5.28 -25.30
CA LEU A 37 5.57 -6.62 -24.73
C LEU A 37 5.17 -6.65 -23.26
N VAL A 38 5.60 -5.65 -22.47
CA VAL A 38 5.18 -5.50 -21.07
C VAL A 38 3.67 -5.28 -20.98
N ALA A 39 3.09 -4.43 -21.83
CA ALA A 39 1.65 -4.17 -21.85
C ALA A 39 0.84 -5.42 -22.21
N ILE A 40 1.28 -6.20 -23.22
CA ILE A 40 0.62 -7.46 -23.61
C ILE A 40 0.76 -8.50 -22.49
N GLY A 41 1.94 -8.60 -21.87
CA GLY A 41 2.18 -9.50 -20.74
C GLY A 41 1.28 -9.16 -19.56
N ALA A 42 1.24 -7.89 -19.16
CA ALA A 42 0.35 -7.40 -18.11
C ALA A 42 -1.12 -7.63 -18.47
N TRP A 43 -1.53 -7.36 -19.71
CA TRP A 43 -2.90 -7.61 -20.18
C TRP A 43 -3.26 -9.09 -20.13
N ARG A 44 -2.36 -9.99 -20.52
CA ARG A 44 -2.56 -11.44 -20.43
C ARG A 44 -2.69 -11.92 -18.99
N VAL A 45 -1.86 -11.39 -18.08
CA VAL A 45 -1.95 -11.70 -16.65
C VAL A 45 -3.26 -11.15 -16.08
N MET A 46 -3.60 -9.88 -16.32
CA MET A 46 -4.86 -9.28 -15.84
C MET A 46 -6.11 -9.95 -16.43
N SER A 47 -6.02 -10.51 -17.64
CA SER A 47 -7.11 -11.25 -18.28
C SER A 47 -7.25 -12.68 -17.75
N SER A 48 -6.23 -13.21 -17.05
CA SER A 48 -6.30 -14.54 -16.45
C SER A 48 -7.19 -14.53 -15.19
N PRO A 49 -7.81 -15.68 -14.84
CA PRO A 49 -8.59 -15.80 -13.59
C PRO A 49 -7.75 -15.46 -12.35
N GLU A 50 -6.47 -15.80 -12.36
CA GLU A 50 -5.52 -15.51 -11.28
C GLU A 50 -5.24 -14.01 -11.17
N GLY A 51 -5.04 -13.31 -12.29
CA GLY A 51 -4.84 -11.86 -12.28
C GLY A 51 -6.07 -11.10 -11.81
N LYS A 52 -7.28 -11.58 -12.12
CA LYS A 52 -8.52 -11.02 -11.57
C LYS A 52 -8.62 -11.19 -10.06
N LYS A 53 -8.23 -12.36 -9.53
CA LYS A 53 -8.17 -12.58 -8.07
C LYS A 53 -7.21 -11.60 -7.40
N ILE A 54 -6.00 -11.45 -7.93
CA ILE A 54 -4.99 -10.52 -7.40
C ILE A 54 -5.48 -9.06 -7.47
N ALA A 55 -6.02 -8.63 -8.61
CA ALA A 55 -6.55 -7.28 -8.78
C ALA A 55 -7.69 -7.00 -7.78
N ARG A 56 -8.54 -7.99 -7.52
CA ARG A 56 -9.61 -7.90 -6.52
C ARG A 56 -9.07 -7.76 -5.11
N VAL A 57 -8.09 -8.60 -4.72
CA VAL A 57 -7.42 -8.52 -3.40
C VAL A 57 -6.81 -7.13 -3.19
N ILE A 58 -6.12 -6.59 -4.21
CA ILE A 58 -5.53 -5.26 -4.14
C ILE A 58 -6.62 -4.19 -4.01
N GLY A 59 -7.69 -4.30 -4.80
CA GLY A 59 -8.83 -3.39 -4.74
C GLY A 59 -9.50 -3.38 -3.37
N GLU A 60 -9.82 -4.55 -2.83
CA GLU A 60 -10.44 -4.69 -1.51
C GLU A 60 -9.50 -4.27 -0.38
N GLY A 61 -8.20 -4.58 -0.48
CA GLY A 61 -7.19 -4.10 0.45
C GLY A 61 -7.07 -2.57 0.45
N SER A 62 -7.14 -1.93 -0.72
CA SER A 62 -7.14 -0.46 -0.82
C SER A 62 -8.38 0.16 -0.18
N LYS A 63 -9.55 -0.44 -0.40
CA LYS A 63 -10.81 -0.03 0.23
C LYS A 63 -10.75 -0.19 1.75
N MET A 64 -10.19 -1.29 2.25
CA MET A 64 -10.00 -1.49 3.70
C MET A 64 -9.05 -0.46 4.30
N ALA A 65 -7.96 -0.13 3.61
CA ALA A 65 -7.05 0.92 4.07
C ALA A 65 -7.76 2.28 4.12
N GLU A 66 -8.60 2.60 3.13
CA GLU A 66 -9.40 3.83 3.11
C GLU A 66 -10.44 3.85 4.26
N GLU A 67 -11.17 2.75 4.45
CA GLU A 67 -12.11 2.58 5.56
C GLU A 67 -11.39 2.72 6.91
N ALA A 68 -10.23 2.10 7.08
CA ALA A 68 -9.44 2.19 8.31
C ALA A 68 -8.95 3.62 8.58
N ARG A 69 -8.62 4.38 7.53
CA ARG A 69 -8.23 5.80 7.63
C ARG A 69 -9.42 6.72 7.91
N THR A 70 -10.63 6.35 7.52
CA THR A 70 -11.84 7.18 7.71
C THR A 70 -12.71 6.72 8.86
N ALA A 71 -12.32 5.64 9.55
CA ALA A 71 -12.99 5.10 10.71
C ALA A 71 -13.20 6.15 11.83
N PRO A 72 -14.24 5.99 12.66
CA PRO A 72 -14.51 6.87 13.79
C PRO A 72 -13.29 7.05 14.70
N GLY A 73 -13.03 8.28 15.15
CA GLY A 73 -11.90 8.62 16.04
C GLY A 73 -10.55 8.85 15.34
N THR A 74 -10.40 8.48 14.06
CA THR A 74 -9.13 8.68 13.33
C THR A 74 -8.75 10.15 13.19
N LYS A 75 -9.73 11.04 13.00
CA LYS A 75 -9.50 12.49 12.89
C LYS A 75 -8.95 13.06 14.20
N GLU A 76 -9.48 12.62 15.33
CA GLU A 76 -9.08 13.01 16.67
C GLU A 76 -7.70 12.46 17.00
N LEU A 77 -7.40 11.21 16.61
CA LEU A 77 -6.08 10.61 16.73
C LEU A 77 -5.01 11.38 15.92
N ARG A 78 -5.35 11.86 14.71
CA ARG A 78 -4.44 12.73 13.94
C ARG A 78 -4.15 14.04 14.67
N LYS A 79 -5.19 14.69 15.21
CA LYS A 79 -5.03 15.90 16.03
C LYS A 79 -4.22 15.64 17.31
N ALA A 80 -4.24 14.41 17.82
CA ALA A 80 -3.46 14.01 18.99
C ALA A 80 -1.97 13.73 18.70
N GLY A 81 -1.54 13.80 17.44
CA GLY A 81 -0.12 13.71 17.05
C GLY A 81 0.20 12.58 16.07
N CYS A 82 -0.78 11.79 15.63
CA CYS A 82 -0.57 10.82 14.56
C CYS A 82 -0.51 11.53 13.21
N GLN A 83 0.57 11.33 12.44
CA GLN A 83 0.63 11.82 11.07
C GLN A 83 -0.32 11.00 10.18
N GLU A 84 -0.31 9.68 10.35
CA GLU A 84 -1.31 8.77 9.80
C GLU A 84 -1.94 7.97 10.94
N ALA A 85 -3.26 7.90 10.97
CA ALA A 85 -4.03 7.13 11.93
C ALA A 85 -4.96 6.19 11.17
N MET A 86 -4.92 4.92 11.56
CA MET A 86 -5.73 3.85 11.00
C MET A 86 -6.37 3.04 12.13
N VAL A 87 -7.63 2.66 11.97
CA VAL A 87 -8.35 1.77 12.88
C VAL A 87 -8.85 0.59 12.06
N PHE A 88 -8.28 -0.58 12.30
CA PHE A 88 -8.64 -1.82 11.63
C PHE A 88 -9.74 -2.53 12.40
N ASP A 89 -10.78 -2.93 11.66
CA ASP A 89 -11.84 -3.80 12.16
C ASP A 89 -11.51 -5.27 11.80
N PRO A 90 -11.24 -6.13 12.80
CA PRO A 90 -10.88 -7.53 12.54
C PRO A 90 -12.01 -8.31 11.87
N ALA A 91 -13.27 -7.95 12.10
CA ALA A 91 -14.40 -8.58 11.43
C ALA A 91 -14.30 -8.41 9.91
N ARG A 92 -13.94 -7.20 9.46
CA ARG A 92 -13.71 -6.93 8.03
C ARG A 92 -12.54 -7.72 7.48
N MET A 93 -11.42 -7.74 8.19
CA MET A 93 -10.23 -8.46 7.73
C MET A 93 -10.47 -9.96 7.63
N GLY A 94 -11.23 -10.55 8.56
CA GLY A 94 -11.66 -11.94 8.51
C GLY A 94 -12.54 -12.26 7.30
N ASP A 95 -13.46 -11.36 6.94
CA ASP A 95 -14.31 -11.54 5.74
C ASP A 95 -13.48 -11.54 4.45
N LEU A 96 -12.49 -10.65 4.34
CA LEU A 96 -11.59 -10.60 3.18
C LEU A 96 -10.70 -11.84 3.09
N ILE A 97 -10.16 -12.32 4.21
CA ILE A 97 -9.35 -13.54 4.23
C ILE A 97 -10.20 -14.75 3.78
N ARG A 98 -11.44 -14.87 4.26
CA ARG A 98 -12.37 -15.94 3.83
C ARG A 98 -12.64 -15.90 2.34
N GLU A 99 -12.82 -14.71 1.79
CA GLU A 99 -13.07 -14.52 0.37
C GLU A 99 -11.85 -14.86 -0.50
N ILE A 100 -10.64 -14.54 -0.03
CA ILE A 100 -9.42 -14.75 -0.81
C ILE A 100 -8.90 -16.17 -0.71
N ALA A 101 -8.88 -16.75 0.48
CA ALA A 101 -8.01 -17.87 0.76
C ALA A 101 -8.59 -19.23 0.36
N ASP A 102 -9.89 -19.36 0.05
CA ASP A 102 -10.65 -20.63 0.08
C ASP A 102 -10.38 -21.46 1.38
N ALA A 103 -9.68 -20.86 2.34
CA ALA A 103 -9.27 -21.43 3.58
C ALA A 103 -10.51 -21.38 4.45
N GLY A 104 -10.85 -22.53 5.04
CA GLY A 104 -12.01 -22.66 5.89
C GLY A 104 -12.10 -21.55 6.95
N PRO A 105 -13.27 -21.39 7.58
CA PRO A 105 -13.53 -20.27 8.48
C PRO A 105 -12.41 -20.17 9.55
N PRO A 106 -11.91 -18.95 9.82
CA PRO A 106 -10.94 -18.72 10.89
C PRO A 106 -11.49 -19.30 12.19
N LYS A 107 -10.63 -19.98 12.94
CA LYS A 107 -10.99 -20.59 14.23
C LYS A 107 -11.17 -19.47 15.26
N GLY A 108 -12.39 -18.96 15.39
CA GLY A 108 -12.73 -17.89 16.34
C GLY A 108 -13.94 -17.08 15.91
N ASP A 109 -14.52 -16.35 16.85
CA ASP A 109 -15.53 -15.34 16.55
C ASP A 109 -14.81 -14.02 16.27
N PRO A 110 -14.75 -13.55 15.00
CA PRO A 110 -14.01 -12.35 14.63
C PRO A 110 -14.61 -11.09 15.27
N SER A 111 -15.85 -11.15 15.74
CA SER A 111 -16.51 -10.05 16.47
C SER A 111 -15.91 -9.84 17.86
N LYS A 112 -15.21 -10.84 18.39
CA LYS A 112 -14.53 -10.79 19.69
C LYS A 112 -13.08 -10.38 19.59
N GLU A 113 -12.54 -10.30 18.37
CA GLU A 113 -11.18 -9.84 18.17
C GLU A 113 -11.09 -8.33 18.45
N PRO A 114 -10.05 -7.90 19.17
CA PRO A 114 -9.92 -6.51 19.55
C PRO A 114 -9.53 -5.65 18.33
N ARG A 115 -10.16 -4.48 18.21
CA ARG A 115 -9.83 -3.54 17.12
C ARG A 115 -8.37 -3.09 17.21
N MET A 116 -7.70 -2.92 16.08
CA MET A 116 -6.30 -2.50 16.06
C MET A 116 -6.18 -1.05 15.59
N ILE A 117 -5.62 -0.20 16.45
CA ILE A 117 -5.36 1.20 16.18
C ILE A 117 -3.88 1.37 15.91
N VAL A 118 -3.55 1.86 14.72
CA VAL A 118 -2.17 2.12 14.30
C VAL A 118 -1.98 3.62 14.13
N CYS A 119 -1.05 4.18 14.89
CA CYS A 119 -0.62 5.58 14.81
C CYS A 119 0.79 5.63 14.24
N GLN A 120 0.95 6.20 13.05
CA GLN A 120 2.26 6.48 12.47
C GLN A 120 2.65 7.93 12.74
N VAL A 121 3.89 8.11 13.17
CA VAL A 121 4.49 9.40 13.47
C VAL A 121 5.66 9.63 12.53
N GLY A 122 5.78 10.84 11.99
CA GLY A 122 6.91 11.19 11.12
C GLY A 122 8.27 11.11 11.84
N PRO A 123 9.38 11.06 11.10
CA PRO A 123 10.72 10.84 11.65
C PRO A 123 11.18 11.93 12.63
N LEU A 124 10.65 13.15 12.49
CA LEU A 124 10.96 14.30 13.36
C LEU A 124 9.84 14.60 14.38
N GLY A 125 8.74 13.84 14.37
CA GLY A 125 7.61 14.06 15.27
C GLY A 125 7.85 13.43 16.65
N THR A 126 7.39 14.09 17.70
CA THR A 126 7.36 13.49 19.04
C THR A 126 6.17 12.51 19.12
N PRO A 127 6.40 11.19 19.29
CA PRO A 127 5.32 10.23 19.29
C PRO A 127 4.44 10.38 20.54
N PRO A 128 3.10 10.41 20.40
CA PRO A 128 2.20 10.40 21.54
C PRO A 128 2.26 9.05 22.27
N THR A 129 1.87 9.05 23.55
CA THR A 129 1.78 7.80 24.34
C THR A 129 0.53 7.01 23.99
N CYS A 130 0.59 5.69 24.15
CA CYS A 130 -0.55 4.80 23.91
C CYS A 130 -1.78 5.19 24.77
N ASP A 131 -1.58 5.61 26.03
CA ASP A 131 -2.70 6.02 26.90
C ASP A 131 -3.40 7.28 26.41
N ARG A 132 -2.64 8.26 25.93
CA ARG A 132 -3.21 9.50 25.38
C ARG A 132 -4.06 9.20 24.16
N LEU A 133 -3.58 8.33 23.28
CA LEU A 133 -4.31 7.90 22.10
C LEU A 133 -5.55 7.07 22.46
N ALA A 134 -5.45 6.16 23.42
CA ALA A 134 -6.58 5.36 23.89
C ALA A 134 -7.70 6.26 24.45
N ALA A 135 -7.35 7.21 25.33
CA ALA A 135 -8.31 8.17 25.87
C ALA A 135 -8.96 9.03 24.77
N THR A 136 -8.16 9.48 23.80
CA THR A 136 -8.65 10.24 22.63
C THR A 136 -9.64 9.42 21.80
N TYR A 137 -9.30 8.15 21.52
CA TYR A 137 -10.14 7.27 20.75
C TYR A 137 -11.45 6.94 21.46
N VAL A 138 -11.41 6.65 22.76
CA VAL A 138 -12.63 6.38 23.56
C VAL A 138 -13.58 7.57 23.53
N GLY A 139 -13.05 8.78 23.75
CA GLY A 139 -13.87 10.00 23.71
C GLY A 139 -14.48 10.29 22.34
N ALA A 140 -13.82 9.90 21.25
CA ALA A 140 -14.26 10.20 19.89
C ALA A 140 -15.14 9.11 19.26
N ALA A 141 -14.75 7.85 19.43
CA ALA A 141 -15.35 6.71 18.75
C ALA A 141 -16.30 5.89 19.62
N GLN A 142 -16.23 6.03 20.95
CA GLN A 142 -17.04 5.28 21.92
C GLN A 142 -17.07 3.76 21.61
N PRO A 143 -15.90 3.10 21.58
CA PRO A 143 -15.82 1.70 21.20
C PRO A 143 -16.59 0.81 22.18
N THR A 144 -17.23 -0.23 21.66
CA THR A 144 -17.98 -1.22 22.45
C THR A 144 -17.19 -2.50 22.72
N THR A 145 -16.06 -2.68 22.04
CA THR A 145 -15.18 -3.85 22.15
C THR A 145 -13.78 -3.43 22.61
N PRO A 146 -12.97 -4.36 23.16
CA PRO A 146 -11.56 -4.11 23.44
C PRO A 146 -10.79 -3.70 22.17
N PHE A 147 -9.69 -2.99 22.35
CA PHE A 147 -8.85 -2.52 21.25
C PHE A 147 -7.37 -2.46 21.64
N HIS A 148 -6.49 -2.57 20.66
CA HIS A 148 -5.04 -2.39 20.80
C HIS A 148 -4.61 -1.07 20.18
N VAL A 149 -3.72 -0.36 20.85
CA VAL A 149 -3.07 0.83 20.30
C VAL A 149 -1.60 0.51 20.06
N THR A 150 -1.15 0.75 18.84
CA THR A 150 0.25 0.64 18.44
C THR A 150 0.72 1.96 17.86
N VAL A 151 1.82 2.50 18.39
CA VAL A 151 2.46 3.72 17.89
C VAL A 151 3.77 3.35 17.22
N GLN A 152 3.94 3.76 15.96
CA GLN A 152 5.12 3.47 15.16
C GLN A 152 5.71 4.76 14.61
N THR A 153 7.03 4.86 14.59
CA THR A 153 7.73 5.94 13.88
C THR A 153 8.00 5.49 12.45
N GLN A 154 7.76 6.35 11.46
CA GLN A 154 8.02 6.04 10.06
C GLN A 154 9.49 5.61 9.86
N GLY A 155 9.69 4.43 9.25
CA GLY A 155 11.01 3.82 9.06
C GLY A 155 11.58 3.07 10.28
N GLY A 156 10.88 3.06 11.42
CA GLY A 156 11.24 2.26 12.58
C GLY A 156 10.75 0.80 12.45
N SER A 157 11.59 -0.16 12.81
CA SER A 157 11.23 -1.59 12.81
C SER A 157 10.52 -2.07 14.08
N LYS A 158 10.50 -1.24 15.14
CA LYS A 158 9.85 -1.55 16.42
C LYS A 158 8.82 -0.48 16.77
N PRO A 159 7.64 -0.87 17.28
CA PRO A 159 6.68 0.10 17.78
C PRO A 159 7.25 0.83 19.00
N ARG A 160 6.97 2.12 19.12
CA ARG A 160 7.32 2.94 20.29
C ARG A 160 6.53 2.51 21.53
N CYS A 161 5.26 2.14 21.33
CA CYS A 161 4.45 1.46 22.33
C CYS A 161 3.41 0.59 21.62
N ALA A 162 3.02 -0.49 22.28
CA ALA A 162 1.91 -1.37 21.89
C ALA A 162 1.20 -1.78 23.18
N GLN A 163 -0.10 -1.47 23.31
CA GLN A 163 -0.85 -1.73 24.54
C GLN A 163 -2.30 -2.10 24.22
N ALA A 164 -2.80 -3.11 24.94
CA ALA A 164 -4.19 -3.52 24.90
C ALA A 164 -5.03 -2.70 25.88
N TYR A 165 -6.24 -2.34 25.46
CA TYR A 165 -7.22 -1.58 26.23
C TYR A 165 -8.60 -2.23 26.14
N THR A 166 -9.36 -2.11 27.23
CA THR A 166 -10.79 -2.41 27.26
C THR A 166 -11.59 -1.34 26.50
N ALA A 167 -12.87 -1.59 26.24
CA ALA A 167 -13.77 -0.64 25.58
C ALA A 167 -13.84 0.74 26.26
N THR A 168 -13.63 0.81 27.58
CA THR A 168 -13.63 2.07 28.35
C THR A 168 -12.29 2.80 28.32
N GLY A 169 -11.25 2.22 27.72
CA GLY A 169 -9.90 2.77 27.70
C GLY A 169 -9.05 2.42 28.92
N ALA A 170 -9.54 1.57 29.83
CA ALA A 170 -8.68 0.99 30.86
C ALA A 170 -7.73 -0.02 30.23
N ARG A 171 -6.46 -0.04 30.64
CA ARG A 171 -5.47 -1.01 30.16
C ARG A 171 -5.95 -2.42 30.44
N ALA A 172 -5.97 -3.28 29.42
CA ALA A 172 -6.20 -4.69 29.63
C ALA A 172 -4.94 -5.29 30.28
N ALA A 173 -5.13 -6.29 31.14
CA ALA A 173 -4.02 -7.08 31.65
C ALA A 173 -3.29 -7.71 30.46
N THR A 174 -2.06 -7.27 30.21
CA THR A 174 -1.22 -7.92 29.20
C THR A 174 -0.98 -9.34 29.71
N PRO A 175 -1.27 -10.40 28.93
CA PRO A 175 -0.79 -11.72 29.28
C PRO A 175 0.72 -11.60 29.41
N SER A 176 1.24 -11.89 30.60
CA SER A 176 2.67 -11.85 30.87
C SER A 176 3.37 -12.64 29.77
N ALA A 177 4.41 -12.07 29.16
CA ALA A 177 5.14 -12.64 28.02
C ALA A 177 5.94 -13.93 28.37
N GLY A 178 5.45 -14.73 29.31
CA GLY A 178 6.00 -16.02 29.73
C GLY A 178 5.15 -17.23 29.31
N ASP A 179 4.03 -17.02 28.62
CA ASP A 179 3.20 -18.08 28.03
C ASP A 179 3.25 -17.98 26.48
N GLU A 180 4.44 -17.78 25.91
CA GLU A 180 4.66 -18.03 24.49
C GLU A 180 4.56 -19.55 24.32
N PRO A 181 3.54 -20.09 23.61
CA PRO A 181 3.48 -21.52 23.38
C PRO A 181 4.69 -21.90 22.54
N ASP A 182 5.56 -22.75 23.10
CA ASP A 182 6.68 -23.39 22.42
C ASP A 182 6.16 -23.94 21.08
N GLU A 183 6.52 -23.26 19.98
CA GLU A 183 6.08 -23.61 18.63
C GLU A 183 6.68 -25.00 18.29
N PRO A 184 5.86 -26.01 17.97
CA PRO A 184 6.32 -27.38 17.73
C PRO A 184 7.06 -27.58 16.41
#